data_AF-A0A1H6B688-F1
#
_entry.id   AF-A0A1H6B688-F1
#
_cell.length_a   1.000
_cell.length_b   1.000
_cell.length_c   1.000
_cell.angle_alpha   90.00
_cell.angle_beta   90.00
_cell.angle_gamma   90.00
#
_symmetry.space_group_name_H-M   'P 1'
#
loop_
_entity.id
_entity.type
_entity.pdbx_description
1 polymer ?
#
loop_
_entity_poly.entity_id
_entity_poly.type
_entity_poly.pdbx_seq_one_letter_code
_entity_poly.pdbx_strand_id
1 'polypeptide(L)'
;MSLICITPPAVEPVTLYDAKVQLGLDPREDADPVQARILSSRIRPLIATARELVEDEIHCALITQTWRWARDGWPSRNMRYGREGYSELLLPKPPFQSIVSFTYTDVSGASQGMTDWGYQLVDQGAGPQTARILPPYATPWPPLQCVPNNVIVEFICGYGDAPADLPMKIRQALLFIVQDLYDNGPASKGIPQVALSLLSAEMNRIS
;
A
#
# COMPACT_ATOMS: atom_id res chain seq x y z
N MET A 1 -3.36 14.77 -9.28
CA MET A 1 -3.46 13.36 -8.82
C MET A 1 -3.55 13.31 -7.31
N SER A 2 -4.49 12.53 -6.75
CA SER A 2 -4.65 12.32 -5.31
C SER A 2 -4.77 10.84 -4.99
N LEU A 3 -4.20 10.42 -3.87
CA LEU A 3 -4.30 9.05 -3.36
C LEU A 3 -4.81 9.11 -1.92
N ILE A 4 -5.94 8.45 -1.63
CA ILE A 4 -6.63 8.55 -0.34
C ILE A 4 -6.97 7.14 0.13
N CYS A 5 -6.64 6.83 1.38
CA CYS A 5 -7.06 5.59 2.03
C CYS A 5 -8.54 5.70 2.38
N ILE A 6 -9.36 4.79 1.85
CA ILE A 6 -10.81 4.73 2.11
C ILE A 6 -11.10 3.79 3.27
N THR A 7 -10.39 2.66 3.33
CA THR A 7 -10.52 1.70 4.42
C THR A 7 -9.13 1.30 4.88
N PRO A 8 -8.71 1.69 6.10
CA PRO A 8 -7.43 1.30 6.66
C PRO A 8 -7.40 -0.21 6.94
N PRO A 9 -6.22 -0.80 7.15
CA PRO A 9 -6.10 -2.22 7.43
C PRO A 9 -6.85 -2.60 8.72
N ALA A 10 -7.61 -3.70 8.67
CA ALA A 10 -8.42 -4.17 9.79
C ALA A 10 -7.58 -4.75 10.94
N VAL A 11 -6.35 -5.18 10.63
CA VAL A 11 -5.37 -5.73 11.57
C VAL A 11 -4.01 -5.13 11.31
N GLU A 12 -3.17 -5.09 12.34
CA GLU A 12 -1.77 -4.67 12.19
C GLU A 12 -0.91 -5.82 11.66
N PRO A 13 0.17 -5.53 10.89
CA PRO A 13 1.03 -6.54 10.27
C PRO A 13 1.85 -7.37 11.27
N VAL A 14 1.89 -6.93 12.54
CA VAL A 14 2.55 -7.63 13.65
C VAL A 14 1.62 -7.58 14.85
N THR A 15 1.52 -8.70 15.56
CA THR A 15 0.64 -8.78 16.74
C THR A 15 1.29 -8.11 17.95
N LEU A 16 0.47 -7.65 18.90
CA LEU A 16 0.98 -7.16 20.20
C LEU A 16 1.80 -8.22 20.94
N TYR A 17 1.43 -9.49 20.79
CA TYR A 17 2.16 -10.61 21.38
C TYR A 17 3.59 -10.67 20.81
N ASP A 18 3.72 -10.68 19.49
CA ASP A 18 5.03 -10.74 18.82
C ASP A 18 5.90 -9.52 19.17
N ALA A 19 5.29 -8.33 19.23
CA ALA A 19 5.98 -7.11 19.64
C ALA A 19 6.50 -7.19 21.08
N LYS A 20 5.70 -7.70 22.02
CA LYS A 20 6.15 -7.90 23.41
C LYS A 20 7.31 -8.89 23.51
N VAL A 21 7.23 -10.02 22.78
CA VAL A 21 8.31 -11.01 22.73
C VAL A 21 9.61 -10.38 22.22
N GLN A 22 9.54 -9.58 21.15
CA GLN A 22 10.70 -8.89 20.60
C GLN A 22 11.33 -7.90 21.60
N LEU A 23 10.50 -7.21 22.37
CA LEU A 23 10.95 -6.27 23.42
C LEU A 23 11.46 -6.95 24.69
N GLY A 24 11.44 -8.29 24.75
CA GLY A 24 11.82 -9.06 25.94
C GLY A 24 10.83 -8.92 27.11
N LEU A 25 9.58 -8.57 26.82
CA LEU A 25 8.50 -8.40 27.79
C LEU A 25 7.67 -9.69 27.89
N ASP A 26 7.02 -9.92 29.04
CA ASP A 26 6.10 -11.06 29.18
C ASP A 26 4.93 -10.88 28.19
N PRO A 27 4.74 -11.83 27.26
CA PRO A 27 3.70 -11.69 26.27
C PRO A 27 2.29 -11.98 26.83
N ARG A 28 2.19 -12.57 28.03
CA ARG A 28 0.92 -12.76 28.74
C ARG A 28 0.44 -11.44 29.35
N GLU A 29 -0.79 -11.41 29.84
CA GLU A 29 -1.23 -10.28 30.67
C GLU A 29 -0.46 -10.33 31.99
N ASP A 30 0.18 -9.22 32.35
CA ASP A 30 0.86 -9.09 33.65
C ASP A 30 -0.11 -9.39 34.79
N ALA A 31 0.40 -9.84 35.93
CA ALA A 31 -0.43 -10.04 37.12
C ALA A 31 -1.15 -8.76 37.58
N ASP A 32 -0.60 -7.60 37.23
CA ASP A 32 -1.25 -6.30 37.39
C ASP A 32 -1.94 -5.87 36.07
N PRO A 33 -3.28 -5.92 35.99
CA PRO A 33 -4.02 -5.57 34.78
C PRO A 33 -3.87 -4.10 34.38
N VAL A 34 -3.51 -3.20 35.32
CA VAL A 34 -3.31 -1.78 35.02
C VAL A 34 -2.02 -1.58 34.25
N GLN A 35 -0.93 -2.23 34.67
CA GLN A 35 0.37 -2.17 34.01
C GLN A 35 0.30 -2.79 32.60
N ALA A 36 -0.33 -3.95 32.48
CA ALA A 36 -0.53 -4.61 31.18
C ALA A 36 -1.26 -3.69 30.19
N ARG A 37 -2.29 -2.97 30.67
CA ARG A 37 -3.05 -2.03 29.84
C ARG A 37 -2.20 -0.83 29.41
N ILE A 38 -1.44 -0.22 30.32
CA ILE A 38 -0.55 0.91 30.01
C ILE A 38 0.48 0.49 28.96
N LEU A 39 1.12 -0.66 29.14
CA LEU A 39 2.15 -1.16 28.24
C LEU A 39 1.57 -1.46 26.85
N SER A 40 0.42 -2.13 26.78
CA SER A 40 -0.27 -2.37 25.49
C SER A 40 -0.66 -1.07 24.78
N SER A 41 -1.07 -0.03 25.53
CA SER A 41 -1.44 1.27 24.98
C SER A 41 -0.25 2.04 24.42
N ARG A 42 0.96 1.77 24.94
CA ARG A 42 2.22 2.35 24.43
C ARG A 42 2.71 1.63 23.18
N ILE A 43 2.60 0.30 23.12
CA ILE A 43 3.15 -0.49 22.00
C ILE A 43 2.27 -0.41 20.75
N ARG A 44 0.93 -0.40 20.88
CA ARG A 44 0.01 -0.35 19.73
C ARG A 44 0.30 0.79 18.74
N PRO A 45 0.46 2.06 19.19
CA PRO A 45 0.82 3.16 18.29
C PRO A 45 2.16 2.93 17.59
N LEU A 46 3.16 2.35 18.26
CA LEU A 46 4.46 2.08 17.66
C LEU A 46 4.37 1.05 16.53
N ILE A 47 3.50 0.05 16.65
CA ILE A 47 3.23 -0.91 15.58
C ILE A 47 2.62 -0.20 14.37
N ALA A 48 1.63 0.68 14.58
CA ALA A 48 1.02 1.45 13.50
C ALA A 48 2.03 2.40 12.83
N THR A 49 2.87 3.10 13.61
CA THR A 49 3.95 3.94 13.08
C THR A 49 4.97 3.12 12.30
N ALA A 50 5.36 1.93 12.80
CA ALA A 50 6.28 1.05 12.10
C ALA A 50 5.70 0.59 10.75
N ARG A 51 4.40 0.25 10.70
CA ARG A 51 3.69 -0.06 9.45
C ARG A 51 3.80 1.11 8.47
N GLU A 52 3.42 2.31 8.89
CA GLU A 52 3.42 3.50 8.03
C GLU A 52 4.83 3.80 7.48
N LEU A 53 5.86 3.75 8.32
CA LEU A 53 7.24 3.92 7.89
C LEU A 53 7.66 2.89 6.83
N VAL A 54 7.31 1.62 7.02
CA VAL A 54 7.63 0.58 6.03
C VAL A 54 6.84 0.78 4.75
N GLU A 55 5.53 1.02 4.83
CA GLU A 55 4.67 1.24 3.66
C GLU A 55 5.07 2.44 2.82
N ASP A 56 5.67 3.46 3.45
CA ASP A 56 6.21 4.62 2.77
C ASP A 56 7.58 4.32 2.13
N GLU A 57 8.43 3.55 2.80
CA GLU A 57 9.75 3.17 2.28
C GLU A 57 9.68 2.23 1.08
N ILE A 58 8.85 1.17 1.14
CA ILE A 58 8.71 0.20 0.05
C ILE A 58 7.56 0.54 -0.91
N HIS A 59 6.84 1.63 -0.66
CA HIS A 59 5.65 2.06 -1.41
C HIS A 59 4.56 0.98 -1.57
N CYS A 60 4.54 -0.03 -0.70
CA CYS A 60 3.58 -1.14 -0.74
C CYS A 60 2.53 -1.01 0.36
N ALA A 61 1.37 -1.63 0.16
CA ALA A 61 0.42 -1.94 1.20
C ALA A 61 0.80 -3.27 1.87
N LEU A 62 0.87 -3.32 3.20
CA LEU A 62 1.23 -4.55 3.91
C LEU A 62 0.02 -5.46 4.11
N ILE A 63 -0.97 -4.98 4.84
CA ILE A 63 -2.24 -5.67 5.06
C ILE A 63 -3.28 -5.12 4.07
N THR A 64 -4.27 -5.95 3.72
CA THR A 64 -5.38 -5.56 2.85
C THR A 64 -6.02 -4.25 3.30
N GLN A 65 -6.04 -3.28 2.38
CA GLN A 65 -6.62 -1.96 2.54
C GLN A 65 -7.24 -1.47 1.23
N THR A 66 -8.19 -0.54 1.33
CA THR A 66 -8.88 0.02 0.16
C THR A 66 -8.44 1.46 -0.07
N TRP A 67 -8.02 1.75 -1.29
CA TRP A 67 -7.54 3.07 -1.71
C TRP A 67 -8.34 3.62 -2.87
N ARG A 68 -8.50 4.93 -2.87
CA ARG A 68 -9.01 5.71 -4.00
C ARG A 68 -7.87 6.51 -4.60
N TRP A 69 -7.62 6.27 -5.89
CA TRP A 69 -6.67 7.02 -6.68
C TRP A 69 -7.41 7.83 -7.74
N ALA A 70 -7.23 9.15 -7.69
CA ALA A 70 -7.81 10.07 -8.67
C ALA A 70 -6.71 10.73 -9.50
N ARG A 71 -6.94 10.81 -10.81
CA ARG A 71 -6.09 11.49 -11.79
C ARG A 71 -6.89 12.49 -12.58
N ASP A 72 -6.21 13.52 -13.07
CA ASP A 72 -6.82 14.58 -13.88
C ASP A 72 -7.16 14.10 -15.31
N GLY A 73 -6.55 13.00 -15.76
CA GLY A 73 -6.85 12.40 -17.06
C GLY A 73 -6.00 11.15 -17.35
N TRP A 74 -6.17 10.64 -18.57
CA TRP A 74 -5.43 9.49 -19.09
C TRP A 74 -3.93 9.76 -19.16
N PRO A 75 -3.09 8.71 -19.04
CA PRO A 75 -1.66 8.86 -19.21
C PRO A 75 -1.37 9.31 -20.64
N SER A 76 -0.73 10.48 -20.77
CA SER A 76 -0.33 10.98 -22.08
C SER A 76 0.68 10.03 -22.71
N ARG A 77 0.57 9.81 -24.01
CA ARG A 77 1.62 9.12 -24.77
C ARG A 77 2.89 9.95 -24.60
N ASN A 78 3.94 9.37 -24.01
CA ASN A 78 5.20 10.06 -23.83
C ASN A 78 5.81 10.35 -25.21
N MET A 79 5.58 11.55 -25.74
CA MET A 79 6.06 11.95 -27.07
C MET A 79 7.59 12.02 -27.14
N ARG A 80 8.28 12.14 -25.99
CA ARG A 80 9.74 12.24 -25.90
C ARG A 80 10.45 10.86 -25.88
N TYR A 81 9.72 9.81 -25.53
CA TYR A 81 10.18 8.40 -25.53
C TYR A 81 9.27 7.51 -26.37
N GLY A 82 8.74 8.08 -27.45
CA GLY A 82 7.75 7.46 -28.32
C GLY A 82 8.31 6.35 -29.21
N ARG A 83 8.53 5.17 -28.63
CA ARG A 83 8.58 3.91 -29.39
C ARG A 83 8.15 2.66 -28.61
N GLU A 84 8.15 2.67 -27.27
CA GLU A 84 8.08 1.41 -26.49
C GLU A 84 6.95 1.31 -25.44
N GLY A 85 6.16 2.37 -25.20
CA GLY A 85 5.13 2.36 -24.15
C GLY A 85 3.68 2.41 -24.65
N TYR A 86 2.85 1.49 -24.17
CA TYR A 86 1.38 1.62 -24.23
C TYR A 86 0.91 2.72 -23.26
N SER A 87 -0.24 3.35 -23.52
CA SER A 87 -0.85 4.31 -22.58
C SER A 87 -1.44 3.52 -21.40
N GLU A 88 -0.62 3.30 -20.38
CA GLU A 88 -0.95 2.43 -19.24
C GLU A 88 -1.09 3.20 -17.93
N LEU A 89 -2.02 2.75 -17.10
CA LEU A 89 -2.18 3.23 -15.73
C LEU A 89 -1.45 2.30 -14.79
N LEU A 90 -0.46 2.84 -14.08
CA LEU A 90 0.24 2.17 -13.00
C LEU A 90 -0.51 2.46 -11.70
N LEU A 91 -1.11 1.43 -11.11
CA LEU A 91 -1.76 1.58 -9.81
C LEU A 91 -0.71 1.75 -8.71
N PRO A 92 -0.83 2.77 -7.84
CA PRO A 92 0.05 2.91 -6.69
C PRO A 92 -0.24 1.84 -5.63
N LYS A 93 0.66 1.68 -4.65
CA LYS A 93 0.50 0.79 -3.49
C LYS A 93 0.28 -0.70 -3.85
N PRO A 94 1.26 -1.39 -4.47
CA PRO A 94 1.23 -2.85 -4.62
C PRO A 94 1.33 -3.57 -3.26
N PRO A 95 1.02 -4.88 -3.15
CA PRO A 95 0.47 -5.74 -4.18
C PRO A 95 -1.01 -5.44 -4.43
N PHE A 96 -1.41 -5.48 -5.69
CA PHE A 96 -2.80 -5.26 -6.08
C PHE A 96 -3.62 -6.55 -5.91
N GLN A 97 -4.86 -6.42 -5.44
CA GLN A 97 -5.78 -7.55 -5.30
C GLN A 97 -6.94 -7.44 -6.30
N SER A 98 -7.71 -6.35 -6.25
CA SER A 98 -8.89 -6.17 -7.11
C SER A 98 -9.31 -4.71 -7.26
N ILE A 99 -9.94 -4.37 -8.38
CA ILE A 99 -10.62 -3.09 -8.57
C ILE A 99 -12.02 -3.18 -7.93
N VAL A 100 -12.36 -2.17 -7.13
CA VAL A 100 -13.70 -1.98 -6.54
C VAL A 100 -14.58 -1.17 -7.48
N SER A 101 -14.05 -0.04 -7.95
CA SER A 101 -14.74 0.84 -8.89
C SER A 101 -13.74 1.52 -9.81
N PHE A 102 -14.11 1.70 -11.07
CA PHE A 102 -13.32 2.45 -12.04
C PHE A 102 -14.26 3.32 -12.86
N THR A 103 -14.18 4.63 -12.64
CA THR A 103 -15.08 5.61 -13.23
C THR A 103 -14.32 6.79 -13.83
N TYR A 104 -14.93 7.45 -14.80
CA TYR A 104 -14.48 8.71 -15.37
C TYR A 104 -15.68 9.57 -15.73
N THR A 105 -15.44 10.85 -16.00
CA THR A 105 -16.42 11.83 -16.50
C THR A 105 -16.16 12.07 -17.98
N ASP A 106 -17.14 11.72 -18.80
CA ASP A 106 -17.06 11.85 -20.26
C ASP A 106 -17.16 13.32 -20.72
N VAL A 107 -17.03 13.54 -22.03
CA VAL A 107 -17.10 14.88 -22.65
C VAL A 107 -18.45 15.59 -22.48
N SER A 108 -19.52 14.86 -22.12
CA SER A 108 -20.84 15.40 -21.84
C SER A 108 -21.02 15.81 -20.37
N GLY A 109 -20.05 15.51 -19.51
CA GLY A 109 -20.10 15.76 -18.07
C GLY A 109 -20.79 14.64 -17.28
N ALA A 110 -21.10 13.51 -17.91
CA ALA A 110 -21.70 12.36 -17.24
C ALA A 110 -20.62 11.42 -16.68
N SER A 111 -20.87 10.85 -15.50
CA SER A 111 -20.00 9.82 -14.92
C SER A 111 -20.30 8.48 -15.59
N GLN A 112 -19.24 7.88 -16.13
CA GLN A 112 -19.26 6.60 -16.85
C GLN A 112 -18.39 5.58 -16.11
N GLY A 113 -18.85 4.33 -16.10
CA GLY A 113 -18.07 3.20 -15.62
C GLY A 113 -17.11 2.71 -16.71
N MET A 114 -15.92 2.26 -16.31
CA MET A 114 -14.99 1.64 -17.26
C MET A 114 -15.37 0.22 -17.68
N THR A 115 -16.35 -0.39 -17.02
CA THR A 115 -16.85 -1.72 -17.40
C THR A 115 -17.49 -1.71 -18.79
N ASP A 116 -18.10 -0.59 -19.20
CA ASP A 116 -18.77 -0.46 -20.51
C ASP A 116 -17.77 -0.25 -21.66
N TRP A 117 -16.71 0.54 -21.42
CA TRP A 117 -15.62 0.72 -22.39
C TRP A 117 -14.66 -0.49 -22.41
N GLY A 118 -14.47 -1.11 -21.25
CA GLY A 118 -13.53 -2.20 -21.00
C GLY A 118 -12.13 -1.71 -20.58
N TYR A 119 -11.39 -2.59 -19.91
CA TYR A 119 -9.98 -2.41 -19.58
C TYR A 119 -9.31 -3.78 -19.43
N GLN A 120 -7.98 -3.80 -19.52
CA GLN A 120 -7.16 -5.00 -19.37
C GLN A 120 -6.24 -4.86 -18.17
N LEU A 121 -6.25 -5.85 -17.28
CA LEU A 121 -5.25 -6.03 -16.23
C LEU A 121 -4.16 -6.96 -16.79
N VAL A 122 -3.01 -6.39 -17.16
CA VAL A 122 -1.91 -7.16 -17.77
C VAL A 122 -0.99 -7.75 -16.72
N ASP A 123 -0.71 -6.98 -15.67
CA ASP A 123 0.08 -7.41 -14.52
C ASP A 123 -0.78 -7.18 -13.28
N GLN A 124 -1.14 -8.24 -12.55
CA GLN A 124 -1.84 -8.13 -11.26
C GLN A 124 -0.89 -7.75 -10.12
N GLY A 125 0.41 -7.62 -10.39
CA GLY A 125 1.43 -7.27 -9.40
C GLY A 125 1.71 -8.44 -8.45
N ALA A 126 2.83 -9.13 -8.65
CA ALA A 126 3.31 -10.10 -7.66
C ALA A 126 4.25 -9.39 -6.67
N GLY A 127 3.84 -9.31 -5.40
CA GLY A 127 4.61 -8.63 -4.37
C GLY A 127 4.70 -7.12 -4.64
N PRO A 128 5.90 -6.52 -4.79
CA PRO A 128 6.07 -5.08 -4.86
C PRO A 128 5.93 -4.51 -6.30
N GLN A 129 5.59 -5.34 -7.29
CA GLN A 129 5.34 -4.89 -8.65
C GLN A 129 3.97 -4.19 -8.75
N THR A 130 3.94 -2.98 -9.33
CA THR A 130 2.69 -2.22 -9.54
C THR A 130 1.80 -2.90 -10.58
N ALA A 131 0.48 -2.87 -10.34
CA ALA A 131 -0.48 -3.37 -11.31
C ALA A 131 -0.63 -2.41 -12.49
N ARG A 132 -0.75 -3.00 -13.69
CA ARG A 132 -0.85 -2.26 -14.95
C ARG A 132 -2.23 -2.43 -15.55
N ILE A 133 -2.92 -1.31 -15.74
CA ILE A 133 -4.19 -1.26 -16.46
C ILE A 133 -3.97 -0.64 -17.83
N LEU A 134 -4.40 -1.36 -18.85
CA LEU A 134 -4.38 -0.93 -20.24
C LEU A 134 -5.81 -0.77 -20.77
N PRO A 135 -6.01 0.05 -21.81
CA PRO A 135 -7.28 0.04 -22.52
C PRO A 135 -7.44 -1.30 -23.27
N PRO A 136 -8.65 -1.63 -23.76
CA PRO A 136 -8.88 -2.81 -24.56
C PRO A 136 -7.96 -2.87 -25.78
N TYR A 137 -7.64 -4.08 -26.24
CA TYR A 137 -6.80 -4.29 -27.40
C TYR A 137 -7.24 -3.42 -28.60
N ALA A 138 -6.27 -2.75 -29.22
CA ALA A 138 -6.46 -1.86 -30.35
C ALA A 138 -7.46 -0.70 -30.14
N THR A 139 -7.78 -0.36 -28.89
CA THR A 139 -8.72 0.72 -28.54
C THR A 139 -8.01 1.76 -27.67
N PRO A 140 -8.17 3.07 -27.93
CA PRO A 140 -7.64 4.09 -27.03
C PRO A 140 -8.47 4.19 -25.74
N TRP A 141 -7.97 4.94 -24.76
CA TRP A 141 -8.79 5.39 -23.64
C TRP A 141 -9.96 6.26 -24.13
N PRO A 142 -11.12 6.23 -23.46
CA PRO A 142 -12.29 6.98 -23.91
C PRO A 142 -12.06 8.49 -23.79
N PRO A 143 -12.74 9.30 -24.61
CA PRO A 143 -12.67 10.74 -24.48
C PRO A 143 -13.27 11.18 -23.14
N LEU A 144 -12.59 12.08 -22.44
CA LEU A 144 -13.01 12.61 -21.15
C LEU A 144 -13.01 14.15 -21.15
N GLN A 145 -13.74 14.74 -20.22
CA GLN A 145 -13.71 16.19 -20.00
C GLN A 145 -12.41 16.59 -19.27
N CYS A 146 -11.78 17.71 -19.65
CA CYS A 146 -10.57 18.20 -18.97
C CYS A 146 -10.91 18.85 -17.62
N VAL A 147 -11.16 18.05 -16.59
CA VAL A 147 -11.43 18.49 -15.20
C VAL A 147 -10.46 17.82 -14.21
N PRO A 148 -10.10 18.49 -13.10
CA PRO A 148 -9.28 17.87 -12.07
C PRO A 148 -9.93 16.61 -11.48
N ASN A 149 -9.13 15.61 -11.10
CA ASN A 149 -9.59 14.36 -10.49
C ASN A 149 -10.70 13.63 -11.27
N ASN A 150 -10.66 13.67 -12.61
CA ASN A 150 -11.65 13.05 -13.46
C ASN A 150 -11.63 11.50 -13.38
N VAL A 151 -10.45 10.91 -13.59
CA VAL A 151 -10.29 9.45 -13.63
C VAL A 151 -10.12 8.94 -12.21
N ILE A 152 -11.07 8.16 -11.72
CA ILE A 152 -11.11 7.65 -10.35
C ILE A 152 -11.06 6.13 -10.38
N VAL A 153 -10.10 5.56 -9.67
CA VAL A 153 -9.97 4.11 -9.46
C VAL A 153 -9.97 3.84 -7.97
N GLU A 154 -10.95 3.06 -7.50
CA GLU A 154 -10.92 2.47 -6.18
C GLU A 154 -10.49 1.02 -6.29
N PHE A 155 -9.51 0.63 -5.48
CA PHE A 155 -8.92 -0.70 -5.53
C PHE A 155 -8.51 -1.18 -4.14
N ILE A 156 -8.40 -2.50 -4.04
CA ILE A 156 -7.92 -3.22 -2.86
C ILE A 156 -6.47 -3.61 -3.12
N CYS A 157 -5.61 -3.34 -2.15
CA CYS A 157 -4.21 -3.73 -2.18
C CYS A 157 -3.71 -4.22 -0.80
N GLY A 158 -2.66 -5.02 -0.80
CA GLY A 158 -2.08 -5.66 0.38
C GLY A 158 -1.62 -7.08 0.09
N TYR A 159 -0.72 -7.62 0.92
CA TYR A 159 -0.27 -9.02 0.80
C TYR A 159 -1.37 -10.02 1.20
N GLY A 160 -2.26 -9.62 2.11
CA GLY A 160 -3.38 -10.40 2.58
C GLY A 160 -4.03 -9.80 3.82
N ASP A 161 -5.04 -10.49 4.32
CA ASP A 161 -5.85 -10.02 5.45
C ASP A 161 -5.20 -10.32 6.80
N ALA A 162 -4.18 -11.20 6.83
CA ALA A 162 -3.55 -11.64 8.05
C ALA A 162 -2.04 -11.33 8.10
N PRO A 163 -1.46 -11.14 9.30
CA PRO A 163 -0.02 -11.04 9.48
C PRO A 163 0.77 -12.22 8.88
N ALA A 164 0.17 -13.39 8.79
CA ALA A 164 0.81 -14.59 8.25
C ALA A 164 1.03 -14.53 6.73
N ASP A 165 0.27 -13.69 6.01
CA ASP A 165 0.37 -13.54 4.55
C ASP A 165 1.60 -12.70 4.14
N LEU A 166 2.17 -11.96 5.10
CA LEU A 166 3.37 -11.15 4.88
C LEU A 166 4.64 -12.02 4.83
N PRO A 167 5.56 -11.75 3.89
CA PRO A 167 6.89 -12.34 3.91
C PRO A 167 7.57 -12.14 5.27
N MET A 168 8.17 -13.21 5.80
CA MET A 168 8.80 -13.21 7.12
C MET A 168 9.85 -12.09 7.29
N LYS A 169 10.55 -11.72 6.21
CA LYS A 169 11.52 -10.62 6.23
C LYS A 169 10.88 -9.26 6.55
N ILE A 170 9.71 -8.98 6.00
CA ILE A 170 8.97 -7.73 6.26
C ILE A 170 8.49 -7.71 7.71
N ARG A 171 7.92 -8.82 8.19
CA ARG A 171 7.50 -8.95 9.59
C ARG A 171 8.67 -8.73 10.57
N GLN A 172 9.84 -9.29 10.27
CA GLN A 172 11.02 -9.10 11.09
C GLN A 172 11.54 -7.66 11.05
N ALA A 173 11.51 -7.01 9.88
CA ALA A 173 11.87 -5.60 9.75
C ALA A 173 10.96 -4.70 10.59
N LEU A 174 9.64 -4.94 10.58
CA LEU A 174 8.68 -4.24 11.43
C LEU A 174 8.99 -4.40 12.91
N LEU A 175 9.30 -5.63 13.36
CA LEU A 175 9.67 -5.89 14.75
C LEU A 175 10.93 -5.11 15.19
N PHE A 176 11.94 -5.01 14.31
CA PHE A 176 13.13 -4.21 14.60
C PHE A 176 12.85 -2.71 14.65
N ILE A 177 11.95 -2.21 13.80
CA ILE A 177 11.51 -0.80 13.85
C ILE A 177 10.73 -0.54 15.14
N VAL A 178 9.82 -1.43 15.52
CA VAL A 178 9.07 -1.32 16.79
C VAL A 178 10.02 -1.28 17.99
N GLN A 179 11.05 -2.13 17.98
CA GLN A 179 12.07 -2.13 19.03
C GLN A 179 12.83 -0.79 19.08
N ASP A 180 13.31 -0.30 17.93
CA ASP A 180 14.01 0.98 17.88
C ASP A 180 13.13 2.16 18.35
N LEU A 181 11.86 2.20 17.92
CA LEU A 181 10.90 3.21 18.34
C LEU A 181 10.58 3.11 19.84
N TYR A 182 10.58 1.90 20.42
CA TYR A 182 10.35 1.72 21.85
C TYR A 182 11.56 2.17 22.68
N ASP A 183 12.77 1.81 22.25
CA ASP A 183 14.01 2.07 22.97
C ASP A 183 14.42 3.55 22.87
N ASN A 184 14.30 4.15 21.67
CA ASN A 184 14.78 5.50 21.38
C ASN A 184 13.64 6.56 21.33
N GLY A 185 12.39 6.14 21.21
CA GLY A 185 11.24 7.04 21.14
C GLY A 185 11.40 8.12 20.06
N PRO A 186 11.21 9.41 20.40
CA PRO A 186 11.33 10.50 19.43
C PRO A 186 12.77 10.76 18.96
N ALA A 187 13.78 10.14 19.58
CA ALA A 187 15.18 10.23 19.14
C ALA A 187 15.54 9.19 18.06
N SER A 188 14.59 8.31 17.68
CA SER A 188 14.77 7.39 16.56
C SER A 188 15.10 8.17 15.28
N LYS A 189 16.08 7.67 14.52
CA LYS A 189 16.61 8.32 13.31
C LYS A 189 15.95 7.83 12.03
N GLY A 190 14.80 7.17 12.14
CA GLY A 190 14.10 6.52 11.03
C GLY A 190 14.31 5.00 11.04
N ILE A 191 14.17 4.36 9.87
CA ILE A 191 14.21 2.91 9.77
C ILE A 191 15.65 2.41 10.05
N PRO A 192 15.85 1.45 10.99
CA PRO A 192 17.16 0.89 11.27
C PRO A 192 17.79 0.23 10.05
N GLN A 193 19.13 0.31 9.90
CA GLN A 193 19.84 -0.24 8.73
C GLN A 193 19.61 -1.74 8.53
N VAL A 194 19.41 -2.49 9.62
CA VAL A 194 19.09 -3.92 9.57
C VAL A 194 17.69 -4.16 9.01
N ALA A 195 16.72 -3.30 9.34
CA ALA A 195 15.38 -3.39 8.75
C ALA A 195 15.43 -3.03 7.26
N LEU A 196 16.19 -2.00 6.87
CA LEU A 196 16.39 -1.64 5.45
C LEU A 196 17.02 -2.79 4.65
N SER A 197 18.00 -3.50 5.19
CA SER A 197 18.63 -4.62 4.48
C SER A 197 17.65 -5.79 4.25
N LEU A 198 16.72 -6.02 5.19
CA LEU A 198 15.65 -7.01 5.02
C LEU A 198 14.63 -6.58 3.97
N LEU A 199 14.31 -5.29 3.90
CA LEU A 199 13.37 -4.71 2.93
C LEU A 199 13.96 -4.59 1.52
N SER A 200 15.28 -4.46 1.40
CA SER A 200 15.98 -4.29 0.12
C SER A 200 15.66 -5.37 -0.92
N ALA A 201 15.37 -6.60 -0.46
CA ALA A 201 14.98 -7.70 -1.33
C ALA A 201 13.63 -7.46 -2.03
N GLU A 202 12.70 -6.78 -1.37
CA GLU A 202 11.43 -6.38 -1.97
C GLU A 202 11.60 -5.11 -2.80
N MET A 203 12.44 -4.17 -2.37
CA MET A 203 12.74 -2.97 -3.17
C MET A 203 13.34 -3.32 -4.54
N ASN A 204 14.22 -4.33 -4.60
CA ASN A 204 14.84 -4.79 -5.84
C ASN A 204 13.89 -5.54 -6.79
N ARG A 205 12.67 -5.87 -6.35
CA ARG A 205 11.64 -6.47 -7.20
C ARG A 205 10.72 -5.41 -7.85
N ILE A 206 10.92 -4.13 -7.51
CA ILE A 206 10.16 -3.00 -8.05
C ILE A 206 10.69 -2.57 -9.44
N SER A 207 11.95 -2.90 -9.75
CA SER A 207 12.65 -2.59 -11.02
C SER A 207 12.35 -3.59 -12.13
#